data_AF-A0A7C7NFV2-F1
#
_entry.id   AF-A0A7C7NFV2-F1
#
_cell.length_a   1.000
_cell.length_b   1.000
_cell.length_c   1.000
_cell.angle_alpha   90.00
_cell.angle_beta   90.00
_cell.angle_gamma   90.00
#
_symmetry.space_group_name_H-M   'P 1'
#
loop_
_entity.id
_entity.type
_entity.pdbx_description
1 polymer ?
#
loop_
_entity_poly.entity_id
_entity_poly.type
_entity_poly.pdbx_seq_one_letter_code
_entity_poly.pdbx_strand_id
1 'polypeptide(L)' 'MSIHVLKQGLQTTVQDFGRPGYAHLGISTSGAADAFSYQIGNKLVGNDPHDAALEITLSGGEYEFTSD' A
#
# COMPACT_ATOMS: atom_id res chain seq x y z
N MET A 1 15.33 -3.41 -3.91
CA MET A 1 15.29 -3.07 -2.48
C MET A 1 14.20 -3.90 -1.83
N SER A 2 14.51 -4.60 -0.73
CA SER A 2 13.53 -5.37 0.04
C SER A 2 13.37 -4.79 1.44
N ILE A 3 12.18 -4.96 2.01
CA ILE A 3 11.84 -4.54 3.38
C ILE A 3 11.60 -5.81 4.20
N HIS A 4 12.29 -5.95 5.32
CA HIS A 4 12.03 -6.99 6.31
C HIS A 4 11.02 -6.49 7.35
N VAL A 5 9.99 -7.29 7.61
CA VAL A 5 8.99 -7.01 8.65
C VAL A 5 9.45 -7.68 9.94
N LEU A 6 9.96 -6.88 10.89
CA LEU A 6 10.39 -7.38 12.20
C LEU A 6 9.19 -7.58 13.13
N LYS A 7 8.18 -6.71 13.01
CA LYS A 7 6.92 -6.76 13.77
C LYS A 7 5.77 -6.21 12.93
N GLN A 8 4.63 -6.89 12.94
CA GLN A 8 3.43 -6.43 12.23
C GLN A 8 2.73 -5.25 12.95
N GLY A 9 2.06 -4.40 12.17
CA GLY A 9 1.08 -3.43 12.67
C GLY A 9 -0.27 -4.10 12.96
N LEU A 10 -1.31 -3.31 13.30
CA LEU A 10 -2.65 -3.83 13.53
C LEU A 10 -3.22 -4.48 12.25
N GLN A 11 -3.14 -3.74 11.15
CA GLN A 11 -3.50 -4.21 9.82
C GLN A 11 -2.67 -3.44 8.80
N THR A 12 -1.56 -4.06 8.38
CA THR A 12 -0.72 -3.54 7.29
C THR A 12 -0.94 -4.39 6.05
N THR A 13 -1.26 -3.76 4.93
CA THR A 13 -1.50 -4.44 3.66
C THR A 13 -0.72 -3.77 2.53
N VAL A 14 -0.40 -4.53 1.49
CA VAL A 14 0.09 -3.96 0.23
C VAL A 14 -1.13 -3.54 -0.58
N GLN A 15 -1.20 -2.27 -0.93
CA GLN A 15 -2.27 -1.69 -1.73
C GLN A 15 -1.71 -1.16 -3.04
N ASP A 16 -2.49 -1.34 -4.10
CA ASP A 16 -2.33 -0.68 -5.39
C ASP A 16 -3.51 0.29 -5.61
N PHE A 17 -3.70 0.73 -6.86
CA PHE A 17 -4.85 1.57 -7.23
C PHE A 17 -6.18 0.80 -7.30
N GLY A 18 -6.18 -0.50 -7.00
CA GLY A 18 -7.36 -1.36 -6.99
C GLY A 18 -7.65 -2.06 -8.31
N ARG A 19 -8.80 -2.74 -8.34
CA ARG A 19 -9.26 -3.64 -9.41
C ARG A 19 -10.70 -3.31 -9.85
N PRO A 20 -10.94 -2.12 -10.42
CA PRO A 20 -12.27 -1.72 -10.89
C PRO A 20 -12.75 -2.59 -12.06
N GLY A 21 -14.07 -2.63 -12.29
CA GLY A 21 -14.69 -3.32 -13.43
C GLY A 21 -15.15 -4.76 -13.16
N TYR A 22 -14.68 -5.39 -12.09
CA TYR A 22 -14.99 -6.79 -11.77
C TYR A 22 -16.13 -6.98 -10.74
N ALA A 23 -16.83 -5.91 -10.38
CA ALA A 23 -17.94 -5.98 -9.41
C ALA A 23 -19.06 -6.94 -9.85
N HIS A 24 -19.29 -7.07 -11.16
CA HIS A 24 -20.25 -8.03 -11.73
C HIS A 24 -19.89 -9.51 -11.47
N LEU A 25 -18.64 -9.78 -11.10
CA LEU A 25 -18.16 -11.11 -10.67
C LEU A 25 -18.07 -11.23 -9.14
N GLY A 26 -18.54 -10.23 -8.39
CA GLY A 26 -18.45 -10.20 -6.92
C GLY A 26 -17.07 -9.78 -6.38
N ILE A 27 -16.19 -9.24 -7.22
CA ILE A 27 -14.85 -8.79 -6.79
C ILE A 27 -14.92 -7.31 -6.40
N SER A 28 -14.57 -7.02 -5.14
CA SER A 28 -14.47 -5.64 -4.63
C SER A 28 -13.37 -4.86 -5.34
N THR A 29 -13.55 -3.54 -5.48
CA THR A 29 -12.56 -2.65 -6.09
C THR A 29 -11.23 -2.63 -5.34
N SER A 30 -11.23 -2.87 -4.01
CA SER A 30 -10.01 -2.84 -3.18
C SER A 30 -9.22 -1.52 -3.37
N GLY A 31 -7.88 -1.59 -3.31
CA GLY A 31 -7.00 -0.43 -3.34
C GLY A 31 -6.88 0.27 -2.00
N ALA A 32 -6.02 1.28 -1.96
CA ALA A 32 -5.84 2.11 -0.78
C ALA A 32 -7.16 2.78 -0.36
N ALA A 33 -7.46 2.76 0.94
CA ALA A 33 -8.62 3.38 1.54
C ALA A 33 -8.63 4.91 1.37
N ASP A 34 -7.43 5.52 1.34
CA ASP A 34 -7.22 6.93 0.97
C ASP A 34 -6.30 7.02 -0.26
N ALA A 35 -6.93 7.05 -1.43
CA ALA A 35 -6.24 7.13 -2.72
C ALA A 35 -5.40 8.41 -2.88
N PHE A 36 -5.79 9.52 -2.24
CA PHE A 36 -5.07 10.79 -2.36
C PHE A 36 -3.74 10.73 -1.61
N SER A 37 -3.76 10.28 -0.35
CA SER A 37 -2.55 10.08 0.46
C SER A 37 -1.62 9.05 -0.17
N TYR A 38 -2.18 7.97 -0.70
CA TYR A 38 -1.45 6.94 -1.46
C TYR A 38 -0.69 7.53 -2.67
N GLN A 39 -1.37 8.29 -3.53
CA GLN A 39 -0.75 8.90 -4.72
C GLN A 39 0.31 9.93 -4.34
N ILE A 40 0.10 10.72 -3.27
CA ILE A 40 1.11 11.67 -2.78
C ILE A 40 2.35 10.91 -2.31
N GLY A 41 2.19 9.85 -1.52
CA GLY A 41 3.30 9.04 -1.01
C GLY A 41 4.19 8.51 -2.13
N ASN A 42 3.58 7.92 -3.17
CA ASN A 42 4.32 7.48 -4.36
C ASN A 42 5.04 8.61 -5.08
N LYS A 43 4.36 9.74 -5.31
CA LYS A 43 4.97 10.90 -5.98
C LYS A 43 6.15 11.47 -5.22
N LEU A 44 6.10 11.50 -3.88
CA LEU A 44 7.18 12.04 -3.05
C LEU A 44 8.50 11.27 -3.20
N VAL A 45 8.43 9.96 -3.48
CA VAL A 45 9.60 9.11 -3.71
C VAL A 45 9.94 8.92 -5.20
N GLY A 46 9.20 9.60 -6.09
CA GLY A 46 9.44 9.57 -7.55
C GLY A 46 8.83 8.37 -8.29
N ASN A 47 7.95 7.61 -7.65
CA ASN A 47 7.27 6.46 -8.25
C ASN A 47 6.13 6.90 -9.19
N ASP A 48 5.61 5.95 -10.00
CA ASP A 48 4.32 6.14 -10.64
C ASP A 48 3.23 6.28 -9.55
N PRO A 49 2.25 7.18 -9.71
CA PRO A 49 1.19 7.35 -8.70
C PRO A 49 0.38 6.09 -8.41
N HIS A 50 0.44 5.08 -9.27
CA HIS A 50 -0.27 3.80 -9.14
C HIS A 50 0.64 2.62 -8.77
N ASP A 51 1.92 2.86 -8.43
CA ASP A 51 2.80 1.81 -7.91
C ASP A 51 2.33 1.32 -6.54
N ALA A 52 2.57 0.04 -6.23
CA ALA A 52 2.13 -0.56 -4.97
C ALA A 52 2.81 0.09 -3.76
N ALA A 53 2.05 0.33 -2.68
CA ALA A 53 2.53 0.90 -1.44
C ALA A 53 1.94 0.17 -0.21
N LEU A 54 2.53 0.41 0.96
CA LEU A 54 1.99 -0.12 2.22
C LEU A 54 0.91 0.79 2.77
N GLU A 55 -0.28 0.24 3.01
CA GLU A 55 -1.32 0.87 3.82
C GLU A 55 -1.21 0.36 5.26
N ILE A 56 -1.17 1.30 6.21
CA ILE A 56 -1.01 1.02 7.65
C ILE A 56 -2.23 1.56 8.40
N THR A 57 -3.05 0.65 8.93
CA THR A 57 -4.26 1.01 9.69
C THR A 57 -3.96 1.16 11.18
N LEU A 58 -4.28 2.32 11.76
CA LEU A 58 -4.17 2.69 13.18
C LEU A 58 -2.75 2.64 13.78
N SER A 59 -2.07 1.50 13.76
CA SER A 59 -0.71 1.34 14.26
C SER A 59 0.17 0.57 13.29
N GLY A 60 1.36 1.12 13.04
CA GLY A 60 2.40 0.50 12.21
C GLY A 60 3.20 -0.58 12.94
N GLY A 61 3.99 -1.29 12.15
CA GLY A 61 4.97 -2.28 12.62
C GLY A 61 6.38 -1.72 12.78
N GLU A 62 7.33 -2.64 12.89
CA GLU A 62 8.78 -2.37 12.87
C GLU A 62 9.35 -2.98 11.59
N TYR A 63 10.08 -2.17 10.81
CA TYR A 63 10.56 -2.53 9.47
C TYR A 63 12.04 -2.19 9.32
N GLU A 64 12.78 -3.10 8.67
CA GLU A 64 14.19 -2.92 8.33
C GLU A 64 14.35 -2.85 6.81
N PHE A 65 15.05 -1.82 6.32
CA PHE A 65 15.43 -1.71 4.92
C PHE A 65 16.76 -2.44 4.69
N THR A 66 16.80 -3.30 3.68
CA THR A 66 17.97 -4.16 3.39
C THR A 66 19.05 -3.48 2.54
N SER A 67 18.77 -2.28 2.04
CA SER A 67 19.70 -1.43 1.29
C SER A 67 19.28 0.04 1.45
N ASP A 68 20.17 0.97 1.13
CA ASP A 68 19.84 2.38 0.92
C ASP A 68 18.95 2.58 -0.32
#